data_AF-A0A368EWP1-F1
#
_entry.id   AF-A0A368EWP1-F1
#
_cell.length_a   1.000
_cell.length_b   1.000
_cell.length_c   1.000
_cell.angle_alpha   90.00
_cell.angle_beta   90.00
_cell.angle_gamma   90.00
#
_symmetry.space_group_name_H-M   'P 1'
#
loop_
_entity.id
_entity.type
_entity.pdbx_description
1 polymer ?
#
loop_
_entity_poly.entity_id
_entity_poly.type
_entity_poly.pdbx_seq_one_letter_code
_entity_poly.pdbx_strand_id
1 'polypeptide(L)'
;LSFYGEKVVIFYEFVFGTYPYYKGYNENQPINGGTPQNSSLKEHLEVVEKNITDRIPDENFNGLAVVDLEEWRPLFDENFYGLKRVRGEPYCSEIKKEE
;
A
#
# COMPACT_ATOMS: atom_id res chain seq x y z
N LEU A 1 -16.36 -18.92 -13.30
CA LEU A 1 -16.65 -17.48 -13.10
C LEU A 1 -15.34 -16.73 -13.17
N SER A 2 -15.15 -15.88 -14.18
CA SER A 2 -14.06 -14.89 -14.15
C SER A 2 -14.50 -13.79 -13.19
N PHE A 3 -13.83 -13.63 -12.05
CA PHE A 3 -14.10 -12.53 -11.10
C PHE A 3 -13.52 -11.19 -11.60
N TYR A 4 -13.07 -11.17 -12.84
CA TYR A 4 -12.47 -10.02 -13.48
C TYR A 4 -13.20 -9.81 -14.79
N GLY A 5 -13.93 -8.71 -14.90
CA GLY A 5 -14.67 -8.41 -16.10
C GLY A 5 -15.90 -7.57 -15.80
N GLU A 6 -15.88 -6.36 -16.35
CA GLU A 6 -17.02 -5.47 -16.59
C GLU A 6 -17.65 -4.75 -15.39
N LYS A 7 -17.75 -5.34 -14.19
CA LYS A 7 -18.51 -4.71 -13.07
C LYS A 7 -17.74 -4.43 -11.79
N VAL A 8 -16.80 -5.29 -11.41
CA VAL A 8 -16.01 -5.12 -10.18
C VAL A 8 -14.57 -5.53 -10.44
N VAL A 9 -13.64 -4.73 -9.95
CA VAL A 9 -12.19 -4.96 -10.01
C VAL A 9 -11.61 -4.68 -8.63
N ILE A 10 -10.75 -5.58 -8.14
CA ILE A 10 -10.09 -5.44 -6.84
C ILE A 10 -8.58 -5.44 -7.07
N PHE A 11 -7.90 -4.47 -6.46
CA PHE A 11 -6.45 -4.35 -6.43
C PHE A 11 -5.96 -4.67 -5.01
N TYR A 12 -5.21 -5.77 -4.88
CA TYR A 12 -4.67 -6.20 -3.60
C TYR A 12 -3.29 -5.57 -3.32
N GLU A 13 -3.03 -5.26 -2.06
CA GLU A 13 -1.83 -4.62 -1.51
C GLU A 13 -0.47 -5.11 -2.02
N PHE A 14 -0.30 -6.42 -2.26
CA PHE A 14 1.00 -6.95 -2.70
C PHE A 14 1.22 -6.90 -4.21
N VAL A 15 0.23 -6.42 -4.97
CA VAL A 15 0.30 -6.33 -6.44
C VAL A 15 -0.11 -4.96 -6.98
N PHE A 16 -0.42 -3.99 -6.10
CA PHE A 16 -0.85 -2.65 -6.48
C PHE A 16 0.19 -1.58 -6.12
N GLY A 17 0.87 -1.07 -7.14
CA GLY A 17 1.97 -0.13 -6.97
C GLY A 17 3.18 -0.75 -6.26
N THR A 18 4.02 0.12 -5.71
CA THR A 18 5.10 -0.24 -4.78
C THR A 18 4.66 0.00 -3.33
N TYR A 19 3.48 -0.53 -2.95
CA TYR A 19 2.92 -0.34 -1.60
C TYR A 19 3.95 -0.73 -0.51
N PRO A 20 4.32 0.19 0.41
CA PRO A 20 5.32 -0.09 1.44
C PRO A 20 4.70 -0.83 2.61
N TYR A 21 5.38 -1.86 3.11
CA TYR A 21 4.95 -2.60 4.30
C TYR A 21 6.10 -3.40 4.91
N TYR A 22 5.91 -3.85 6.15
CA TYR A 22 6.84 -4.77 6.81
C TYR A 22 6.30 -6.19 6.69
N LYS A 23 7.06 -7.08 6.03
CA LYS A 23 6.61 -8.46 5.83
C LYS A 23 6.39 -9.16 7.17
N GLY A 24 5.15 -9.57 7.42
CA GLY A 24 4.75 -10.19 8.69
C GLY A 24 4.92 -9.26 9.90
N TYR A 25 4.76 -7.95 9.69
CA TYR A 25 4.90 -6.90 10.72
C TYR A 25 6.28 -6.91 11.42
N ASN A 26 7.33 -7.33 10.69
CA ASN A 26 8.71 -7.35 11.17
C ASN A 26 9.51 -6.18 10.56
N GLU A 27 9.94 -5.24 11.41
CA GLU A 27 10.70 -4.05 11.00
C GLU A 27 12.01 -4.36 10.26
N ASN A 28 12.58 -5.54 10.49
CA ASN A 28 13.79 -6.00 9.81
C ASN A 28 13.54 -6.55 8.40
N GLN A 29 12.29 -6.56 7.94
CA GLN A 29 11.87 -7.06 6.64
C GLN A 29 11.04 -6.00 5.89
N PRO A 30 11.61 -4.80 5.63
CA PRO A 30 10.91 -3.76 4.89
C PRO A 30 10.74 -4.16 3.42
N ILE A 31 9.53 -3.97 2.90
CA ILE A 31 9.20 -4.04 1.48
C ILE A 31 8.89 -2.62 1.02
N ASN A 32 9.50 -2.19 -0.09
CA ASN A 32 9.38 -0.84 -0.65
C ASN A 32 9.65 0.29 0.37
N GLY A 33 10.58 0.08 1.32
CA GLY A 33 10.89 1.04 2.38
C GLY A 33 10.10 0.86 3.68
N GLY A 34 9.15 -0.07 3.73
CA GLY A 34 8.42 -0.45 4.95
C GLY A 34 7.30 0.52 5.34
N THR A 35 7.51 1.81 5.17
CA THR A 35 6.55 2.87 5.48
C THR A 35 6.41 3.88 4.33
N PRO A 36 5.29 4.64 4.29
CA PRO A 36 5.08 5.66 3.26
C PRO A 36 6.20 6.70 3.17
N GLN A 37 6.72 7.18 4.32
CA GLN A 37 7.77 8.21 4.34
C GLN A 37 9.10 7.74 3.74
N ASN A 38 9.36 6.43 3.76
CA ASN A 38 10.60 5.83 3.27
C ASN A 38 10.46 5.25 1.85
N SER A 39 9.36 5.58 1.16
CA SER A 39 9.02 5.04 -0.16
C SER A 39 8.93 6.13 -1.24
N SER A 40 9.24 5.78 -2.49
CA SER A 40 9.14 6.71 -3.63
C SER A 40 7.70 6.77 -4.14
N LEU A 41 7.02 7.91 -3.89
CA LEU A 41 5.68 8.14 -4.42
C LEU A 41 5.66 8.12 -5.96
N LYS A 42 6.72 8.61 -6.61
CA LYS A 42 6.80 8.62 -8.07
C LYS A 42 6.79 7.20 -8.64
N GLU A 43 7.66 6.32 -8.13
CA GLU A 43 7.73 4.93 -8.58
C GLU A 43 6.43 4.18 -8.28
N HIS A 44 5.81 4.46 -7.13
CA HIS A 44 4.50 3.91 -6.79
C HIS A 44 3.44 4.25 -7.84
N LEU A 45 3.34 5.52 -8.22
CA LEU A 45 2.36 5.99 -9.20
C LEU A 45 2.60 5.42 -10.60
N GLU A 46 3.86 5.31 -11.03
CA GLU A 46 4.21 4.68 -12.32
C GLU A 46 3.75 3.21 -12.39
N VAL A 47 3.90 2.45 -11.30
CA VAL A 47 3.44 1.06 -11.24
C VAL A 47 1.91 0.98 -11.11
N VAL A 48 1.28 1.86 -10.33
CA VAL A 48 -0.18 1.94 -10.19
C VAL A 48 -0.85 2.22 -11.53
N GLU A 49 -0.33 3.17 -12.31
CA GLU A 49 -0.85 3.49 -13.65
C GLU A 49 -0.85 2.24 -14.54
N LYS A 50 0.27 1.50 -14.56
CA LYS A 50 0.36 0.23 -15.29
C LYS A 50 -0.61 -0.82 -14.75
N ASN A 51 -0.74 -0.97 -13.42
CA ASN A 51 -1.66 -1.94 -12.85
C ASN A 51 -3.11 -1.65 -13.20
N ILE A 52 -3.52 -0.38 -13.16
CA ILE A 52 -4.89 0.05 -13.52
C ILE A 52 -5.13 -0.22 -14.99
N THR A 53 -4.25 0.25 -15.88
CA THR A 53 -4.42 0.12 -17.33
C THR A 53 -4.39 -1.33 -17.81
N ASP A 54 -3.57 -2.19 -17.19
CA ASP A 54 -3.54 -3.64 -17.47
C ASP A 54 -4.85 -4.34 -17.01
N ARG A 55 -5.44 -3.89 -15.89
CA ARG A 55 -6.60 -4.55 -15.27
C ARG A 55 -7.95 -4.03 -15.75
N ILE A 56 -7.99 -2.74 -16.07
CA ILE A 56 -9.16 -1.97 -16.50
C ILE A 56 -8.78 -1.29 -17.83
N PRO A 57 -8.73 -2.06 -18.94
CA PRO A 57 -8.32 -1.51 -20.23
C PRO A 57 -9.39 -0.61 -20.88
N ASP A 58 -10.65 -0.70 -20.42
CA ASP A 58 -11.72 0.20 -20.87
C ASP A 58 -11.67 1.50 -20.08
N GLU A 59 -11.27 2.59 -20.74
CA GLU A 59 -11.25 3.94 -20.15
C GLU A 59 -12.65 4.43 -19.75
N ASN A 60 -13.72 3.82 -20.28
CA ASN A 60 -15.10 4.13 -19.93
C ASN A 60 -15.67 3.19 -18.85
N PHE A 61 -14.80 2.41 -18.17
CA PHE A 61 -15.23 1.52 -17.10
C PHE A 61 -16.03 2.29 -16.04
N ASN A 62 -17.27 1.85 -15.82
CA ASN A 62 -18.22 2.46 -14.89
C ASN A 62 -18.62 1.51 -13.75
N GLY A 63 -17.83 0.44 -13.56
CA GLY A 63 -17.97 -0.49 -12.45
C GLY A 63 -17.28 -0.01 -11.16
N LEU A 64 -17.23 -0.89 -10.17
CA LEU A 64 -16.58 -0.63 -8.89
C LEU A 64 -15.11 -1.06 -8.94
N ALA A 65 -14.19 -0.13 -8.72
CA ALA A 65 -12.78 -0.42 -8.47
C ALA A 65 -12.50 -0.30 -6.97
N VAL A 66 -12.06 -1.40 -6.35
CA VAL A 66 -11.70 -1.46 -4.93
C VAL A 66 -10.19 -1.57 -4.80
N VAL A 67 -9.61 -0.70 -3.98
CA VAL A 67 -8.19 -0.76 -3.61
C VAL A 67 -8.14 -1.27 -2.18
N ASP A 68 -7.52 -2.42 -1.99
CA ASP A 68 -7.48 -3.16 -0.73
C ASP A 68 -6.05 -3.12 -0.17
N LEU A 69 -5.78 -2.13 0.69
CA LEU A 69 -4.50 -1.87 1.34
C LEU A 69 -4.67 -1.94 2.85
N GLU A 70 -4.05 -2.92 3.49
CA GLU A 70 -4.33 -3.23 4.89
C GLU A 70 -3.11 -3.19 5.82
N GLU A 71 -1.88 -3.13 5.32
CA GLU A 71 -0.71 -3.27 6.18
C GLU A 71 -0.50 -2.10 7.16
N TRP A 72 -1.06 -0.92 6.89
CA TRP A 72 -1.06 0.21 7.81
C TRP A 72 -2.28 1.13 7.62
N ARG A 73 -2.59 1.91 8.66
CA ARG A 73 -3.61 2.96 8.64
C ARG A 73 -2.96 4.33 8.42
N PRO A 74 -3.60 5.26 7.68
CA PRO A 74 -3.05 6.58 7.44
C PRO A 74 -3.00 7.44 8.71
N LEU A 75 -3.87 7.16 9.68
CA LEU A 75 -3.81 7.76 11.00
C LEU A 75 -2.85 6.96 11.87
N PHE A 76 -1.77 7.61 12.31
CA PHE A 76 -0.75 6.99 13.15
C PHE A 76 -1.35 6.31 14.38
N ASP A 77 -2.26 7.01 15.07
CA ASP A 77 -2.91 6.53 16.30
C ASP A 77 -3.75 5.25 16.12
N GLU A 78 -4.14 4.93 14.88
CA GLU A 78 -4.91 3.73 14.57
C GLU A 78 -4.03 2.48 14.34
N ASN A 79 -2.70 2.62 14.37
CA ASN A 79 -1.77 1.50 14.19
C ASN A 79 -1.33 0.87 15.52
N PHE A 80 -1.82 1.32 16.68
CA PHE A 80 -1.29 0.90 17.98
C PHE A 80 -1.85 -0.41 18.56
N TYR A 81 -2.74 -1.10 17.85
CA TYR A 81 -3.36 -2.34 18.31
C TYR A 81 -3.27 -3.46 17.27
N GLY A 82 -3.34 -4.70 17.74
CA GLY A 82 -3.28 -5.89 16.88
C GLY A 82 -1.95 -6.07 16.17
N LEU A 83 -1.99 -6.70 14.99
CA LEU A 83 -0.81 -7.00 14.17
C LEU A 83 -0.20 -5.74 13.54
N LYS A 84 -1.02 -4.72 13.25
CA LYS A 84 -0.60 -3.44 12.67
C LYS A 84 0.25 -2.58 13.61
N ARG A 85 0.41 -3.06 14.86
CA ARG A 85 1.38 -2.52 15.81
C ARG A 85 2.79 -2.91 15.41
N VAL A 86 3.30 -2.22 14.40
CA VAL A 86 4.74 -2.14 14.13
C VAL A 86 5.36 -1.43 15.34
N ARG A 87 5.81 -2.23 16.31
CA ARG A 87 6.41 -1.76 17.56
C ARG A 87 7.84 -1.33 17.30
N GLY A 88 8.03 -0.04 17.19
CA GLY A 88 9.36 0.50 17.31
C GLY A 88 9.38 2.00 17.48
N GLU A 89 10.35 2.43 18.28
CA GLU A 89 10.90 3.77 18.28
C GLU A 89 11.31 4.34 16.89
N PRO A 90 11.47 3.62 15.74
CA PRO A 90 11.84 4.23 14.46
C PRO A 90 10.92 5.34 14.00
N TYR A 91 9.59 5.21 14.16
CA TYR A 91 8.66 6.21 13.62
C TYR A 91 8.82 7.60 14.26
N CYS A 92 9.07 7.65 15.57
CA CYS A 92 9.37 8.90 16.28
C CYS A 92 10.87 9.25 16.27
N SER A 93 11.77 8.29 16.12
CA SER A 93 13.22 8.55 16.10
C SER A 93 13.73 8.97 14.73
N GLU A 94 13.06 8.63 13.62
CA GLU A 94 13.31 9.18 12.29
C GLU A 94 12.99 10.67 12.24
N ILE A 95 11.83 11.09 12.78
CA ILE A 95 11.50 12.53 12.91
C ILE A 95 12.53 13.28 13.77
N LYS A 96 13.10 12.64 14.80
CA LYS A 96 14.12 13.23 15.66
C LYS A 96 15.54 13.25 15.08
N LYS A 97 15.78 12.64 13.90
CA LYS A 97 17.11 12.65 13.25
C LYS A 97 17.26 13.81 12.25
N GLU A 98 16.16 14.45 11.88
CA GLU A 98 16.15 15.60 10.96
C GLU A 98 16.11 16.97 11.69
N GLU A 99 16.09 16.96 13.03
CA GLU A 99 16.31 18.14 13.90
C GLU A 99 17.76 18.17 14.44
#